data_AF-A0A2J6HFT9-F1
#
_entry.id   AF-A0A2J6HFT9-F1
#
_cell.length_a   1.000
_cell.length_b   1.000
_cell.length_c   1.000
_cell.angle_alpha   90.00
_cell.angle_beta   90.00
_cell.angle_gamma   90.00
#
_symmetry.space_group_name_H-M   'P 1'
#
loop_
_entity.id
_entity.type
_entity.pdbx_description
1 polymer ?
#
loop_
_entity_poly.entity_id
_entity_poly.type
_entity_poly.pdbx_seq_one_letter_code
_entity_poly.pdbx_strand_id
1 'polypeptide(L)' 'MSNRWNIPPEVEKAVLERDKACVYCGMKFSDKSRKTKASWEHIVNDIRLNGADNIALCCV' A
#
# COMPACT_ATOMS: atom_id res chain seq x y z
N MET A 1 -5.49 -2.48 -7.57
CA MET A 1 -5.01 -1.08 -7.75
C MET A 1 -4.01 -1.11 -8.88
N SER A 2 -3.90 -0.07 -9.71
CA SER A 2 -2.81 -0.03 -10.68
C SER A 2 -1.52 0.37 -9.97
N ASN A 3 -0.48 -0.43 -10.09
CA ASN A 3 0.87 -0.08 -9.67
C ASN A 3 1.42 1.01 -10.61
N ARG A 4 1.18 2.27 -10.26
CA ARG A 4 1.66 3.45 -11.02
C ARG A 4 3.02 3.96 -10.53
N TRP A 5 3.54 3.35 -9.47
CA TRP A 5 4.73 3.80 -8.76
C TRP A 5 5.98 3.01 -9.14
N ASN A 6 5.88 2.17 -10.17
CA ASN A 6 6.97 1.28 -10.61
C ASN A 6 7.49 0.41 -9.44
N ILE A 7 6.57 -0.04 -8.58
CA ILE A 7 6.88 -0.94 -7.47
C ILE A 7 7.27 -2.31 -8.07
N PRO A 8 8.40 -2.91 -7.68
CA PRO A 8 8.76 -4.23 -8.17
C PRO A 8 7.70 -5.29 -7.81
N PRO A 9 7.41 -6.28 -8.69
CA PRO A 9 6.37 -7.28 -8.45
C PRO A 9 6.54 -8.06 -7.14
N GLU A 10 7.78 -8.33 -6.75
CA GLU A 10 8.12 -8.99 -5.49
C GLU A 10 7.75 -8.14 -4.26
N VAL A 11 7.92 -6.82 -4.35
CA VAL A 11 7.52 -5.87 -3.30
C VAL A 11 6.00 -5.77 -3.25
N GLU A 12 5.34 -5.66 -4.40
CA GLU A 12 3.88 -5.63 -4.48
C GLU A 12 3.26 -6.87 -3.82
N LYS A 13 3.79 -8.07 -4.13
CA LYS A 13 3.34 -9.30 -3.51
C LYS A 13 3.58 -9.30 -1.99
N ALA A 14 4.78 -8.95 -1.55
CA ALA A 14 5.14 -8.93 -0.13
C ALA A 14 4.25 -7.96 0.67
N VAL A 15 4.00 -6.77 0.14
CA VAL A 15 3.16 -5.75 0.78
C VAL A 15 1.69 -6.16 0.77
N LEU A 16 1.16 -6.76 -0.31
CA LEU A 16 -0.21 -7.29 -0.34
C LEU A 16 -0.43 -8.43 0.65
N GLU A 17 0.58 -9.27 0.89
CA GLU A 17 0.54 -10.34 1.89
C GLU A 17 0.63 -9.79 3.33
N ARG A 18 1.49 -8.79 3.56
CA ARG A 18 1.68 -8.14 4.87
C ARG A 18 0.51 -7.26 5.28
N ASP A 19 0.09 -6.35 4.40
CA ASP A 19 -0.82 -5.25 4.75
C ASP A 19 -2.28 -5.64 4.51
N LYS A 20 -2.88 -6.27 5.53
CA LYS A 20 -4.32 -6.59 5.53
C LYS A 20 -5.19 -5.47 6.09
N ALA A 21 -4.57 -4.42 6.63
CA ALA A 21 -5.20 -3.25 7.19
C ALA A 21 -4.37 -2.00 6.91
N CYS A 22 -5.00 -0.83 6.95
CA CYS A 22 -4.34 0.45 6.73
C CYS A 22 -3.23 0.68 7.75
N VAL A 23 -2.04 1.03 7.26
CA VAL A 23 -0.86 1.30 8.10
C VAL A 23 -1.06 2.47 9.08
N TYR A 24 -1.92 3.44 8.73
CA TYR A 24 -2.15 4.62 9.57
C TYR A 24 -3.30 4.44 10.56
N CYS A 25 -4.46 3.95 10.11
CA CYS A 25 -5.67 3.89 10.96
C CYS A 25 -6.06 2.47 11.40
N GLY A 26 -5.39 1.43 10.91
CA GLY A 26 -5.63 0.03 11.29
C GLY A 26 -6.94 -0.57 10.75
N MET A 27 -7.70 0.15 9.93
CA MET A 27 -8.95 -0.39 9.37
C MET A 27 -8.68 -1.46 8.31
N LYS A 28 -9.50 -2.52 8.29
CA LYS A 28 -9.43 -3.54 7.24
C LYS A 28 -9.87 -2.96 5.90
N PHE A 29 -9.15 -3.34 4.84
CA PHE A 29 -9.52 -2.92 3.50
C PHE A 29 -10.79 -3.61 3.02
N SER A 30 -11.61 -2.86 2.26
CA SER A 30 -12.81 -3.38 1.61
C SER A 30 -13.16 -2.55 0.37
N ASP A 31 -13.79 -3.18 -0.62
CA ASP A 31 -14.28 -2.49 -1.81
C ASP A 31 -15.67 -1.86 -1.64
N LYS A 32 -16.23 -1.87 -0.42
CA LYS A 32 -17.58 -1.35 -0.13
C LYS A 32 -17.65 0.18 -0.12
N SER A 33 -16.52 0.85 0.11
CA SER A 33 -16.44 2.31 0.21
C SER A 33 -15.09 2.78 -0.32
N ARG A 34 -15.03 4.01 -0.85
CA ARG A 34 -13.74 4.65 -1.18
C ARG A 34 -12.84 4.75 0.06
N LYS A 35 -13.42 5.08 1.21
CA LYS A 35 -12.73 5.21 2.51
C LYS A 35 -12.08 3.93 3.03
N THR A 36 -12.50 2.77 2.53
CA THR A 36 -11.95 1.48 2.93
C THR A 36 -11.08 0.88 1.82
N LYS A 37 -10.96 1.54 0.67
CA LYS A 37 -10.22 1.02 -0.46
C LYS A 37 -8.74 1.19 -0.21
N ALA A 38 -7.96 0.15 -0.47
CA ALA A 38 -6.51 0.23 -0.40
C ALA A 38 -5.97 1.16 -1.49
N SER A 39 -4.87 1.86 -1.16
CA SER A 39 -3.98 2.55 -2.07
C SER A 39 -2.53 2.31 -1.65
N TRP A 40 -1.63 2.42 -2.61
CA TRP A 40 -0.19 2.42 -2.39
C TRP A 40 0.25 3.72 -1.73
N GLU A 41 1.14 3.61 -0.76
CA GLU A 41 1.72 4.71 0.00
C GLU A 41 3.24 4.53 0.13
N HIS A 42 3.98 5.63 0.00
CA HIS A 42 5.38 5.68 0.41
C HIS A 42 5.42 6.29 1.82
N ILE A 43 5.90 5.54 2.82
CA ILE A 43 5.97 6.03 4.21
C ILE A 43 6.90 7.24 4.31
N VAL A 44 8.09 7.14 3.71
CA VAL A 44 8.95 8.27 3.41
C VAL A 44 8.66 8.70 1.98
N ASN A 45 8.26 9.96 1.80
CA ASN A 45 7.88 10.55 0.51
C ASN A 45 9.11 10.78 -0.42
N ASP A 46 9.81 9.71 -0.75
CA ASP A 46 10.85 9.64 -1.77
C ASP A 46 10.56 8.44 -2.70
N ILE A 47 10.28 8.74 -3.96
CA ILE A 47 9.93 7.77 -5.01
C ILE A 47 11.05 6.76 -5.31
N ARG A 48 12.28 7.04 -4.86
CA ARG A 48 13.42 6.13 -5.02
C ARG A 48 13.36 4.96 -4.03
N LEU A 49 12.61 5.10 -2.95
CA LEU A 49 12.46 4.11 -1.91
C LEU A 49 11.26 3.20 -2.22
N ASN A 50 11.45 2.28 -3.16
CA ASN A 50 10.42 1.34 -3.63
C ASN A 50 10.51 -0.06 -2.99
N GLY A 51 11.27 -0.20 -1.90
CA GLY A 51 11.39 -1.44 -1.13
C GLY A 51 10.16 -1.73 -0.28
N ALA A 52 9.97 -3.00 0.11
CA ALA A 52 8.86 -3.42 0.95
C ALA A 52 8.88 -2.77 2.35
N ASP A 53 10.02 -2.27 2.80
CA ASP A 53 10.21 -1.51 4.03
C ASP A 53 9.61 -0.10 3.98
N ASN A 54 9.52 0.52 2.79
CA ASN A 54 8.98 1.87 2.61
C ASN A 54 7.61 1.92 1.91
N ILE A 55 7.29 0.90 1.11
CA ILE A 55 5.99 0.77 0.46
C ILE A 55 4.98 0.11 1.42
N ALA A 56 3.82 0.73 1.55
CA ALA A 56 2.72 0.23 2.38
C ALA A 56 1.36 0.42 1.70
N LEU A 57 0.33 -0.19 2.29
CA LEU A 57 -1.06 0.10 1.94
C LEU A 57 -1.72 1.04 2.96
N CYS A 58 -2.41 2.06 2.45
CA CYS A 58 -3.25 2.96 3.23
C CYS A 58 -4.67 3.03 2.66
N CYS A 59 -5.60 3.56 3.44
CA CYS A 59 -6.96 3.84 2.97
C CYS A 59 -7.04 5.24 2.31
N VAL A 60 -7.96 5.43 1.36
CA VAL A 60 -8.15 6.68 0.60
C VAL A 60 -9.33 7.52 1.07
#